data_AF-A0A2H6BXS8-F1
#
_entry.id   AF-A0A2H6BXS8-F1
#
_cell.length_a   1.000
_cell.length_b   1.000
_cell.length_c   1.000
_cell.angle_alpha   90.00
_cell.angle_beta   90.00
_cell.angle_gamma   90.00
#
_symmetry.space_group_name_H-M   'P 1'
#
loop_
_entity.id
_entity.type
_entity.pdbx_description
1 polymer ?
#
loop_
_entity_poly.entity_id
_entity_poly.type
_entity_poly.pdbx_seq_one_letter_code
_entity_poly.pdbx_strand_id
1 'polypeptide(L)'
;MPKASTEIRVIGARSSGKTTYLATLAVLPSGLLQKYPKLEVIPRNDEATALRKRALDTLKNQGKIAGDAFEADQLHNLKDYDFLIKIPPGKKRSSIELELLAKDFPGEFFEHIPIPHQWKKITSWVDDLFTTVSWMVMMTDWEPERDTSLYLPAFTKLCEEIREREIRNPEIEKLRIAVVMAKCERGELWPCRLDPDEDLFEVRLPETYKHLTKTLTPDRLQFFACSAFGVLGSRRDRDFDPRPNCYLPDDGSPEEKNAYLREPDRWYPYGLIPPLYWLATGIRLEE
;
A
#
# COMPACT_ATOMS: atom_id res chain seq x y z
N MET A 1 -20.49 -16.11 8.87
CA MET A 1 -19.34 -15.96 7.95
C MET A 1 -18.08 -16.11 8.79
N PRO A 2 -17.04 -16.82 8.33
CA PRO A 2 -15.81 -16.94 9.10
C PRO A 2 -15.16 -15.56 9.22
N LYS A 3 -14.84 -15.19 10.46
CA LYS A 3 -14.12 -13.97 10.82
C LYS A 3 -12.65 -14.23 10.49
N ALA A 4 -12.11 -13.62 9.44
CA ALA A 4 -10.71 -13.76 9.09
C ALA A 4 -9.94 -12.60 9.74
N SER A 5 -9.18 -12.89 10.80
CA SER A 5 -8.18 -11.93 11.27
C SER A 5 -7.01 -11.97 10.29
N THR A 6 -6.66 -10.86 9.66
CA THR A 6 -5.55 -10.79 8.70
C THR A 6 -4.61 -9.68 9.11
N GLU A 7 -3.54 -10.07 9.79
CA GLU A 7 -2.46 -9.17 10.12
C GLU A 7 -1.64 -8.88 8.86
N ILE A 8 -1.49 -7.60 8.50
CA ILE A 8 -0.79 -7.19 7.28
C ILE A 8 0.38 -6.29 7.65
N ARG A 9 1.56 -6.63 7.14
CA ARG A 9 2.73 -5.77 7.29
C ARG A 9 2.80 -4.85 6.09
N VAL A 10 2.72 -3.53 6.33
CA VAL A 10 2.78 -2.53 5.27
C VAL A 10 4.20 -1.97 5.24
N ILE A 11 4.98 -2.42 4.26
CA ILE A 11 6.35 -1.97 4.05
C ILE A 11 6.42 -1.13 2.77
N GLY A 12 7.39 -0.23 2.68
CA GLY A 12 7.51 0.65 1.52
C GLY A 12 8.51 1.76 1.75
N ALA A 13 9.04 2.34 0.67
CA ALA A 13 9.91 3.50 0.76
C ALA A 13 9.22 4.69 1.47
N ARG A 14 9.99 5.67 1.95
CA ARG A 14 9.43 6.81 2.72
C ARG A 14 8.35 7.57 1.95
N SER A 15 8.52 7.71 0.65
CA SER A 15 7.60 8.42 -0.23
C SER A 15 6.53 7.52 -0.87
N SER A 16 6.39 6.26 -0.46
CA SER A 16 5.46 5.32 -1.11
C SER A 16 3.98 5.53 -0.76
N GLY A 17 3.66 6.45 0.15
CA GLY A 17 2.28 6.84 0.45
C GLY A 17 1.52 5.92 1.40
N LYS A 18 2.22 5.10 2.20
CA LYS A 18 1.63 4.17 3.19
C LYS A 18 0.63 4.84 4.13
N THR A 19 1.06 5.91 4.81
CA THR A 19 0.22 6.66 5.74
C THR A 19 -0.97 7.31 5.02
N THR A 20 -0.77 7.85 3.81
CA THR A 20 -1.84 8.42 2.99
C THR A 20 -2.85 7.35 2.57
N TYR A 21 -2.40 6.16 2.19
CA TYR A 21 -3.25 5.02 1.87
C TYR A 21 -4.14 4.63 3.07
N LEU A 22 -3.55 4.47 4.26
CA LEU A 22 -4.28 4.11 5.47
C LEU A 22 -5.25 5.23 5.90
N ALA A 23 -4.85 6.49 5.75
CA ALA A 23 -5.70 7.65 5.99
C ALA A 23 -6.92 7.68 5.06
N THR A 24 -6.72 7.49 3.75
CA THR A 24 -7.82 7.43 2.79
C THR A 24 -8.78 6.28 3.10
N LEU A 25 -8.24 5.10 3.44
CA LEU A 25 -9.03 3.94 3.82
C LEU A 25 -9.88 4.23 5.06
N ALA A 26 -9.32 4.90 6.07
CA ALA A 26 -10.00 5.26 7.31
C ALA A 26 -11.08 6.35 7.12
N VAL A 27 -10.88 7.28 6.17
CA VAL A 27 -11.85 8.34 5.86
C VAL A 27 -13.04 7.81 5.06
N LEU A 28 -12.82 6.85 4.16
CA LEU A 28 -13.83 6.31 3.23
C LEU A 28 -14.49 7.38 2.34
N PRO A 29 -13.78 7.91 1.34
CA PRO A 29 -14.36 8.91 0.44
C PRO A 29 -15.53 8.38 -0.38
N SER A 30 -16.38 9.30 -0.82
CA SER A 30 -17.61 9.02 -1.58
C SER A 30 -17.36 8.17 -2.82
N GLY A 31 -16.28 8.42 -3.55
CA GLY A 31 -15.92 7.63 -4.73
C GLY A 31 -15.63 6.16 -4.41
N LEU A 32 -15.03 5.89 -3.25
CA LEU A 32 -14.79 4.52 -2.78
C LEU A 32 -16.11 3.82 -2.42
N LEU A 33 -17.04 4.55 -1.78
CA LEU A 33 -18.38 4.06 -1.43
C LEU A 33 -19.28 3.85 -2.67
N GLN A 34 -19.11 4.64 -3.74
CA GLN A 34 -19.78 4.43 -5.02
C GLN A 34 -19.34 3.11 -5.66
N LYS A 35 -18.06 2.76 -5.52
CA LYS A 35 -17.49 1.50 -6.03
C LYS A 35 -17.87 0.31 -5.16
N TYR A 36 -17.84 0.48 -3.84
CA TYR A 36 -18.14 -0.54 -2.86
C TYR A 36 -19.28 -0.08 -1.93
N PRO A 37 -20.54 -0.13 -2.38
CA PRO A 37 -21.67 0.28 -1.57
C PRO A 37 -21.74 -0.58 -0.30
N LYS A 38 -21.80 0.07 0.87
CA LYS A 38 -21.76 -0.57 2.21
C LYS A 38 -20.37 -1.06 2.67
N LEU A 39 -19.28 -0.59 2.06
CA LEU A 39 -17.95 -0.75 2.66
C LEU A 39 -17.91 -0.04 4.02
N GLU A 40 -17.45 -0.75 5.04
CA GLU A 40 -17.18 -0.19 6.37
C GLU A 40 -15.69 -0.35 6.71
N VAL A 41 -15.10 0.70 7.27
CA VAL A 41 -13.75 0.72 7.83
C VAL A 41 -13.86 1.37 9.19
N ILE A 42 -13.64 0.59 10.24
CA ILE A 42 -13.88 0.97 11.62
C ILE A 42 -12.54 0.93 12.35
N PRO A 43 -11.98 2.08 12.76
CA PRO A 43 -10.81 2.13 13.63
C PRO A 43 -11.08 1.39 14.94
N ARG A 44 -10.14 0.57 15.40
CA ARG A 44 -10.27 -0.24 16.62
C ARG A 44 -9.28 0.12 17.71
N ASN A 45 -8.25 0.89 17.40
CA ASN A 45 -7.29 1.41 18.38
C ASN A 45 -7.13 2.93 18.29
N ASP A 46 -6.40 3.49 19.25
CA ASP A 46 -6.20 4.94 19.38
C ASP A 46 -5.41 5.51 18.20
N GLU A 47 -4.39 4.81 17.70
CA GLU A 47 -3.59 5.24 16.56
C GLU A 47 -4.42 5.30 15.26
N ALA A 48 -5.26 4.30 14.99
CA ALA A 48 -6.17 4.29 13.84
C ALA A 48 -7.24 5.40 13.96
N THR A 49 -7.75 5.62 15.17
CA THR A 49 -8.72 6.69 15.46
C THR A 49 -8.09 8.06 15.26
N ALA A 50 -6.86 8.25 15.75
CA ALA A 50 -6.09 9.46 15.59
C ALA A 50 -5.73 9.70 14.13
N LEU A 51 -5.35 8.67 13.37
CA LEU A 51 -5.09 8.78 11.94
C LEU A 51 -6.34 9.24 11.18
N ARG A 52 -7.49 8.62 11.44
CA ARG A 52 -8.77 9.03 10.83
C ARG A 52 -9.11 10.49 11.16
N LYS A 53 -8.96 10.87 12.43
CA LYS A 53 -9.23 12.24 12.89
C LYS A 53 -8.29 13.24 12.20
N ARG A 54 -6.98 12.98 12.22
CA ARG A 54 -5.97 13.79 11.51
C ARG A 54 -6.33 13.95 10.04
N ALA A 55 -6.66 12.86 9.36
CA ALA A 55 -7.05 12.90 7.95
C ALA A 55 -8.30 13.76 7.70
N LEU A 56 -9.35 13.61 8.52
CA LEU A 56 -10.57 14.42 8.44
C LEU A 56 -10.31 15.91 8.73
N ASP A 57 -9.50 16.22 9.73
CA ASP A 57 -9.15 17.60 10.08
C ASP A 57 -8.31 18.25 8.98
N THR A 58 -7.38 17.49 8.40
CA THR A 58 -6.62 17.89 7.22
C THR A 58 -7.53 18.20 6.04
N LEU A 59 -8.51 17.35 5.73
CA LEU A 59 -9.46 17.58 4.62
C LEU A 59 -10.28 18.86 4.82
N LYS A 60 -10.75 19.11 6.06
CA LYS A 60 -11.50 20.34 6.39
C LYS A 60 -10.66 21.60 6.22
N ASN A 61 -9.36 21.50 6.46
CA ASN A 61 -8.44 22.63 6.44
C ASN A 61 -7.67 22.77 5.11
N GLN A 62 -8.05 22.02 4.05
CA GLN A 62 -7.28 21.90 2.78
C GLN A 62 -5.80 21.56 3.01
N GLY A 63 -5.52 20.87 4.12
CA GLY A 63 -4.18 20.59 4.59
C GLY A 63 -3.54 19.38 3.92
N LYS A 64 -2.31 19.12 4.33
CA LYS A 64 -1.44 18.04 3.87
C LYS A 64 -1.76 16.72 4.59
N ILE A 65 -2.00 15.63 3.87
CA ILE A 65 -1.92 14.27 4.46
C ILE A 65 -0.44 13.84 4.36
N ALA A 66 0.38 14.39 5.25
CA ALA A 66 1.82 14.12 5.27
C ALA A 66 2.11 12.71 5.79
N GLY A 67 3.08 12.02 5.19
CA GLY A 67 3.78 10.94 5.88
C GLY A 67 4.56 11.52 7.07
N ASP A 68 4.52 10.84 8.21
CA ASP A 68 5.24 11.28 9.41
C ASP A 68 6.75 11.38 9.10
N ALA A 69 7.40 12.46 9.54
CA ALA A 69 8.83 12.61 9.39
C ALA A 69 9.56 11.73 10.42
N PHE A 70 10.52 10.92 9.94
CA PHE A 70 11.39 10.12 10.78
C PHE A 70 12.35 11.02 11.57
N GLU A 71 12.25 10.95 12.90
CA GLU A 71 13.31 11.31 13.84
C GLU A 71 14.04 10.00 14.19
N ALA A 72 15.38 9.99 14.17
CA ALA A 72 16.22 8.78 14.32
C ALA A 72 16.02 8.03 15.65
N ASP A 73 15.36 8.68 16.60
CA ASP A 73 15.04 8.31 17.96
C ASP A 73 13.68 7.57 18.08
N GLN A 74 12.93 7.41 16.99
CA GLN A 74 11.67 6.63 16.94
C GLN A 74 11.85 5.13 16.61
N LEU A 75 13.07 4.59 16.75
CA LEU A 75 13.40 3.16 16.56
C LEU A 75 12.51 2.18 17.35
N HIS A 76 11.79 2.66 18.36
CA HIS A 76 10.94 1.87 19.25
C HIS A 76 9.43 2.08 19.10
N ASN A 77 8.96 2.99 18.24
CA ASN A 77 7.54 3.39 18.20
C ASN A 77 6.94 3.24 16.78
N LEU A 78 6.92 1.99 16.28
CA LEU A 78 6.12 1.66 15.08
C LEU A 78 4.65 1.90 15.39
N LYS A 79 3.98 2.62 14.49
CA LYS A 79 2.54 2.84 14.61
C LYS A 79 1.82 1.60 14.11
N ASP A 80 1.08 0.98 15.01
CA ASP A 80 0.18 -0.12 14.72
C ASP A 80 -1.22 0.44 14.53
N TYR A 81 -1.81 0.22 13.37
CA TYR A 81 -3.17 0.63 13.06
C TYR A 81 -4.08 -0.60 13.00
N ASP A 82 -5.08 -0.65 13.88
CA ASP A 82 -6.09 -1.72 13.88
C ASP A 82 -7.39 -1.18 13.27
N PHE A 83 -7.84 -1.82 12.19
CA PHE A 83 -9.11 -1.56 11.54
C PHE A 83 -9.94 -2.84 11.39
N LEU A 84 -11.24 -2.74 11.65
CA LEU A 84 -12.20 -3.71 11.13
C LEU A 84 -12.69 -3.24 9.76
N ILE A 85 -12.48 -4.04 8.73
CA ILE A 85 -12.89 -3.74 7.36
C ILE A 85 -13.94 -4.76 6.92
N LYS A 86 -15.13 -4.27 6.56
CA LYS A 86 -16.22 -5.10 6.02
C LYS A 86 -16.38 -4.82 4.54
N ILE A 87 -15.94 -5.76 3.73
CA ILE A 87 -16.03 -5.67 2.27
C ILE A 87 -17.35 -6.32 1.84
N PRO A 88 -18.27 -5.58 1.20
CA PRO A 88 -19.57 -6.08 0.82
C PRO A 88 -19.47 -7.07 -0.36
N PRO A 89 -20.44 -7.98 -0.52
CA PRO A 89 -20.43 -8.92 -1.63
C PRO A 89 -20.56 -8.17 -2.96
N GLY A 90 -20.13 -8.78 -4.05
CA GLY A 90 -20.25 -8.24 -5.40
C GLY A 90 -20.55 -9.36 -6.40
N LYS A 91 -20.68 -9.02 -7.68
CA LYS A 91 -21.13 -9.99 -8.71
C LYS A 91 -20.32 -11.29 -8.77
N LYS A 92 -19.01 -11.24 -8.49
CA LYS A 92 -18.10 -12.40 -8.49
C LYS A 92 -17.34 -12.58 -7.16
N ARG A 93 -17.76 -11.91 -6.08
CA ARG A 93 -17.02 -11.91 -4.82
C ARG A 93 -17.93 -12.14 -3.62
N SER A 94 -17.41 -12.91 -2.67
CA SER A 94 -18.01 -13.06 -1.35
C SER A 94 -17.80 -11.79 -0.52
N SER A 95 -18.73 -11.54 0.39
CA SER A 95 -18.47 -10.58 1.45
C SER A 95 -17.43 -11.14 2.41
N ILE A 96 -16.53 -10.28 2.86
CA ILE A 96 -15.57 -10.64 3.90
C ILE A 96 -15.54 -9.57 4.99
N GLU A 97 -15.29 -10.03 6.20
CA GLU A 97 -14.92 -9.20 7.34
C GLU A 97 -13.47 -9.54 7.66
N LEU A 98 -12.61 -8.53 7.59
CA LEU A 98 -11.19 -8.68 7.89
C LEU A 98 -10.78 -7.72 9.01
N GLU A 99 -10.06 -8.26 9.99
CA GLU A 99 -9.35 -7.43 10.97
C GLU A 99 -7.97 -7.11 10.38
N LEU A 100 -7.77 -5.86 9.98
CA LEU A 100 -6.51 -5.34 9.47
C LEU A 100 -5.69 -4.80 10.63
N LEU A 101 -4.67 -5.55 11.03
CA LEU A 101 -3.60 -5.03 11.88
C LEU A 101 -2.43 -4.61 10.98
N ALA A 102 -2.37 -3.32 10.66
CA ALA A 102 -1.37 -2.73 9.79
C ALA A 102 -0.24 -2.10 10.61
N LYS A 103 0.96 -2.67 10.51
CA LYS A 103 2.18 -2.06 11.05
C LYS A 103 2.88 -1.27 9.94
N ASP A 104 3.01 0.04 10.14
CA ASP A 104 3.61 0.96 9.17
C ASP A 104 5.13 1.05 9.39
N PHE A 105 5.90 0.34 8.56
CA PHE A 105 7.36 0.31 8.70
C PHE A 105 8.03 1.56 8.15
N PRO A 106 9.20 1.96 8.70
CA PRO A 106 9.93 3.11 8.20
C PRO A 106 10.32 2.97 6.74
N GLY A 107 10.43 4.11 6.06
CA GLY A 107 10.72 4.18 4.64
C GLY A 107 12.07 3.61 4.24
N GLU A 108 13.01 3.69 5.17
CA GLU A 108 14.41 3.31 5.05
C GLU A 108 14.60 1.78 5.14
N PHE A 109 13.52 1.02 5.39
CA PHE A 109 13.56 -0.44 5.51
C PHE A 109 14.25 -1.12 4.31
N PHE A 110 13.87 -0.72 3.09
CA PHE A 110 14.45 -1.27 1.86
C PHE A 110 15.92 -0.89 1.66
N GLU A 111 16.34 0.28 2.15
CA GLU A 111 17.73 0.76 2.03
C GLU A 111 18.66 -0.05 2.94
N HIS A 112 18.15 -0.52 4.09
CA HIS A 112 18.94 -1.23 5.08
C HIS A 112 19.02 -2.75 4.84
N ILE A 113 17.99 -3.37 4.24
CA ILE A 113 17.92 -4.81 3.96
C ILE A 113 19.18 -5.37 3.28
N PRO A 114 19.66 -4.81 2.15
CA PRO A 114 20.77 -5.42 1.42
C PRO A 114 22.13 -5.17 2.06
N ILE A 115 22.22 -4.34 3.11
CA ILE A 115 23.49 -3.86 3.67
C ILE A 115 23.82 -4.64 4.97
N PRO A 116 24.85 -5.51 5.00
CA PRO A 116 25.10 -6.42 6.13
C PRO A 116 25.28 -5.73 7.49
N HIS A 117 25.91 -4.54 7.52
CA HIS A 117 26.12 -3.81 8.78
C HIS A 117 24.87 -3.04 9.24
N GLN A 118 23.93 -2.74 8.34
CA GLN A 118 22.64 -2.12 8.68
C GLN A 118 21.60 -3.19 9.05
N TRP A 119 21.75 -4.42 8.56
CA TRP A 119 20.87 -5.56 8.87
C TRP A 119 20.56 -5.69 10.36
N LYS A 120 21.59 -5.60 11.21
CA LYS A 120 21.46 -5.68 12.67
C LYS A 120 20.50 -4.64 13.26
N LYS A 121 20.38 -3.46 12.62
CA LYS A 121 19.48 -2.39 13.07
C LYS A 121 18.02 -2.66 12.74
N ILE A 122 17.76 -3.45 11.69
CA ILE A 122 16.42 -3.75 11.20
C ILE A 122 16.02 -5.20 11.47
N THR A 123 16.87 -6.01 12.13
CA THR A 123 16.61 -7.44 12.33
C THR A 123 15.29 -7.67 13.06
N SER A 124 14.98 -6.87 14.08
CA SER A 124 13.69 -6.93 14.78
C SER A 124 12.50 -6.64 13.86
N TRP A 125 12.66 -5.75 12.88
CA TRP A 125 11.63 -5.44 11.89
C TRP A 125 11.47 -6.55 10.86
N VAL A 126 12.59 -7.15 10.43
CA VAL A 126 12.56 -8.34 9.57
C VAL A 126 11.88 -9.50 10.33
N ASP A 127 12.24 -9.75 11.58
CA ASP A 127 11.61 -10.79 12.39
C ASP A 127 10.11 -10.56 12.55
N ASP A 128 9.71 -9.31 12.81
CA ASP A 128 8.30 -8.91 12.88
C ASP A 128 7.57 -9.11 11.54
N LEU A 129 8.22 -8.88 10.40
CA LEU A 129 7.66 -9.13 9.08
C LEU A 129 7.24 -10.61 8.92
N PHE A 130 8.02 -11.54 9.46
CA PHE A 130 7.75 -12.98 9.43
C PHE A 130 6.79 -13.49 10.52
N THR A 131 6.21 -12.60 11.34
CA THR A 131 5.14 -12.99 12.28
C THR A 131 3.78 -13.16 11.60
N THR A 132 3.64 -12.69 10.37
CA THR A 132 2.45 -12.89 9.52
C THR A 132 2.81 -13.42 8.13
N VAL A 133 1.81 -13.96 7.45
CA VAL A 133 1.86 -14.49 6.08
C VAL A 133 1.20 -13.54 5.06
N SER A 134 1.08 -12.25 5.38
CA SER A 134 0.47 -11.25 4.49
C SER A 134 1.25 -9.94 4.49
N TRP A 135 1.94 -9.66 3.40
CA TRP A 135 2.76 -8.46 3.24
C TRP A 135 2.19 -7.59 2.12
N MET A 136 2.06 -6.29 2.40
CA MET A 136 1.79 -5.28 1.39
C MET A 136 3.02 -4.42 1.21
N VAL A 137 3.63 -4.50 0.02
CA VAL A 137 4.83 -3.75 -0.33
C VAL A 137 4.46 -2.56 -1.20
N MET A 138 4.43 -1.37 -0.63
CA MET A 138 4.09 -0.14 -1.33
C MET A 138 5.33 0.51 -1.93
N MET A 139 5.26 0.78 -3.22
CA MET A 139 6.33 1.35 -4.04
C MET A 139 5.79 2.53 -4.84
N THR A 140 6.69 3.28 -5.47
CA THR A 140 6.33 4.34 -6.42
C THR A 140 7.28 4.33 -7.61
N ASP A 141 6.86 4.92 -8.72
CA ASP A 141 7.44 4.80 -10.05
C ASP A 141 8.53 5.85 -10.40
N TRP A 142 8.86 6.74 -9.47
CA TRP A 142 9.56 8.00 -9.78
C TRP A 142 11.02 7.85 -10.23
N GLU A 143 11.68 6.76 -9.87
CA GLU A 143 13.13 6.61 -10.06
C GLU A 143 13.42 5.21 -10.63
N PRO A 144 13.54 5.06 -11.96
CA PRO A 144 13.96 3.81 -12.59
C PRO A 144 15.27 3.27 -12.02
N GLU A 145 16.17 4.15 -11.57
CA GLU A 145 17.43 3.79 -10.93
C GLU A 145 17.22 2.97 -9.65
N ARG A 146 16.08 3.14 -8.96
CA ARG A 146 15.75 2.36 -7.76
C ARG A 146 15.45 0.90 -8.06
N ASP A 147 15.13 0.51 -9.29
CA ASP A 147 14.95 -0.90 -9.65
C ASP A 147 16.18 -1.70 -9.24
N THR A 148 17.35 -1.31 -9.73
CA THR A 148 18.60 -2.07 -9.49
C THR A 148 19.36 -1.59 -8.27
N SER A 149 19.24 -0.31 -7.87
CA SER A 149 19.99 0.23 -6.73
C SER A 149 19.33 -0.02 -5.36
N LEU A 150 18.01 -0.22 -5.32
CA LEU A 150 17.26 -0.35 -4.07
C LEU A 150 16.42 -1.62 -4.02
N TYR A 151 15.50 -1.78 -4.98
CA TYR A 151 14.45 -2.80 -4.89
C TYR A 151 14.98 -4.20 -5.18
N LEU A 152 15.72 -4.40 -6.27
CA LEU A 152 16.27 -5.71 -6.63
C LEU A 152 17.17 -6.28 -5.51
N PRO A 153 18.15 -5.54 -4.95
CA PRO A 153 18.96 -6.05 -3.85
C PRO A 153 18.12 -6.40 -2.61
N ALA A 154 17.15 -5.53 -2.26
CA ALA A 154 16.33 -5.75 -1.08
C ALA A 154 15.38 -6.95 -1.24
N PHE A 155 14.71 -7.08 -2.38
CA PHE A 155 13.86 -8.24 -2.68
C PHE A 155 14.66 -9.52 -2.82
N THR A 156 15.87 -9.47 -3.40
CA THR A 156 16.77 -10.63 -3.43
C THR A 156 17.03 -11.14 -2.03
N LYS A 157 17.41 -10.24 -1.10
CA LYS A 157 17.68 -10.62 0.29
C LYS A 157 16.43 -11.07 1.02
N LEU A 158 15.26 -10.45 0.81
CA LEU A 158 13.99 -10.90 1.40
C LEU A 158 13.58 -12.28 0.89
N CYS A 159 13.75 -12.57 -0.41
CA CYS A 159 13.49 -13.89 -0.98
C CYS A 159 14.42 -14.97 -0.40
N GLU A 160 15.69 -14.64 -0.15
CA GLU A 160 16.61 -15.54 0.57
C GLU A 160 16.10 -15.83 1.99
N GLU A 161 15.71 -14.79 2.74
CA GLU A 161 15.16 -14.95 4.09
C GLU A 161 13.86 -15.76 4.12
N ILE A 162 12.98 -15.58 3.13
CA ILE A 162 11.78 -16.39 2.96
C ILE A 162 12.18 -17.86 2.85
N ARG A 163 13.08 -18.21 1.92
CA ARG A 163 13.54 -19.59 1.72
C ARG A 163 14.17 -20.18 2.98
N GLU A 164 15.05 -19.43 3.64
CA GLU A 164 15.74 -19.91 4.85
C GLU A 164 14.77 -20.13 6.02
N ARG A 165 13.80 -19.23 6.20
CA ARG A 165 12.83 -19.33 7.29
C ARG A 165 11.75 -20.35 7.00
N GLU A 166 11.37 -20.55 5.74
CA GLU A 166 10.40 -21.58 5.32
C GLU A 166 10.88 -22.98 5.68
N ILE A 167 12.20 -23.25 5.61
CA ILE A 167 12.80 -24.51 6.08
C ILE A 167 12.53 -24.74 7.58
N ARG A 168 12.52 -23.67 8.38
CA ARG A 168 12.33 -23.73 9.85
C ARG A 168 10.86 -23.62 10.26
N ASN A 169 10.05 -22.94 9.45
CA ASN A 169 8.64 -22.67 9.68
C ASN A 169 7.86 -22.83 8.36
N PRO A 170 7.30 -24.03 8.10
CA PRO A 170 6.53 -24.31 6.89
C PRO A 170 5.32 -23.41 6.68
N GLU A 171 4.79 -22.74 7.72
CA GLU A 171 3.67 -21.79 7.54
C GLU A 171 4.02 -20.61 6.62
N ILE A 172 5.31 -20.30 6.47
CA ILE A 172 5.80 -19.26 5.54
C ILE A 172 5.51 -19.63 4.08
N GLU A 173 5.29 -20.91 3.75
CA GLU A 173 4.84 -21.32 2.42
C GLU A 173 3.52 -20.62 2.02
N LYS A 174 2.67 -20.28 3.01
CA LYS A 174 1.39 -19.56 2.81
C LYS A 174 1.56 -18.04 2.64
N LEU A 175 2.78 -17.53 2.73
CA LEU A 175 3.07 -16.09 2.60
C LEU A 175 2.59 -15.55 1.26
N ARG A 176 1.73 -14.53 1.34
CA ARG A 176 1.29 -13.71 0.21
C ARG A 176 1.91 -12.32 0.28
N ILE A 177 2.42 -11.86 -0.85
CA ILE A 177 3.07 -10.57 -1.03
C ILE A 177 2.33 -9.81 -2.12
N ALA A 178 1.64 -8.74 -1.73
CA ALA A 178 1.03 -7.79 -2.65
C ALA A 178 2.02 -6.65 -2.90
N VAL A 179 2.54 -6.55 -4.11
CA VAL A 179 3.42 -5.44 -4.50
C VAL A 179 2.56 -4.37 -5.15
N VAL A 180 2.51 -3.19 -4.55
CA VAL A 180 1.56 -2.13 -4.88
C VAL A 180 2.31 -0.89 -5.36
N MET A 181 2.11 -0.52 -6.63
CA MET A 181 2.55 0.77 -7.14
C MET A 181 1.54 1.84 -6.72
N ALA A 182 1.97 2.79 -5.92
CA ALA A 182 1.17 3.90 -5.43
C ALA A 182 1.37 5.14 -6.30
N LYS A 183 0.49 6.14 -6.08
CA LYS A 183 0.49 7.42 -6.80
C LYS A 183 0.20 7.30 -8.31
N CYS A 184 -0.56 6.26 -8.70
CA CYS A 184 -0.86 5.99 -10.11
C CYS A 184 -1.87 6.97 -10.74
N GLU A 185 -2.37 7.98 -10.01
CA GLU A 185 -3.32 8.98 -10.53
C GLU A 185 -2.72 9.86 -11.61
N ARG A 186 -1.39 9.90 -11.72
CA ARG A 186 -0.63 10.67 -12.70
C ARG A 186 -0.99 10.25 -14.12
N GLY A 187 -1.05 11.23 -15.01
CA GLY A 187 -1.60 11.03 -16.36
C GLY A 187 -0.91 9.89 -17.14
N GLU A 188 0.39 9.74 -16.99
CA GLU A 188 1.22 8.73 -17.64
C GLU A 188 1.06 7.32 -17.04
N LEU A 189 0.68 7.21 -15.77
CA LEU A 189 0.47 5.92 -15.08
C LEU A 189 -0.98 5.49 -15.08
N TRP A 190 -1.89 6.45 -15.28
CA TRP A 190 -3.32 6.20 -15.22
C TRP A 190 -3.73 5.03 -16.12
N PRO A 191 -3.34 4.93 -17.41
CA PRO A 191 -3.70 3.79 -18.25
C PRO A 191 -3.16 2.46 -17.73
N CYS A 192 -1.91 2.47 -17.24
CA CYS A 192 -1.15 1.30 -16.81
C CYS A 192 -1.75 0.61 -15.55
N ARG A 193 -2.66 1.28 -14.83
CA ARG A 193 -3.34 0.67 -13.67
C ARG A 193 -4.20 -0.54 -14.02
N LEU A 194 -4.58 -0.70 -15.30
CA LEU A 194 -5.48 -1.76 -15.76
C LEU A 194 -4.76 -3.11 -15.81
N ASP A 195 -3.49 -3.11 -16.17
CA ASP A 195 -2.61 -4.27 -16.12
C ASP A 195 -1.29 -3.92 -15.42
N PRO A 196 -1.28 -3.86 -14.07
CA PRO A 196 -0.10 -3.45 -13.31
C PRO A 196 1.12 -4.33 -13.61
N ASP A 197 0.91 -5.63 -13.83
CA ASP A 197 1.97 -6.60 -14.08
C ASP A 197 2.81 -6.18 -15.30
N GLU A 198 2.17 -6.06 -16.47
CA GLU A 198 2.84 -5.74 -17.74
C GLU A 198 3.09 -4.23 -17.92
N ASP A 199 2.10 -3.37 -17.63
CA ASP A 199 2.18 -1.95 -17.98
C ASP A 199 2.89 -1.09 -16.92
N LEU A 200 3.08 -1.59 -15.69
CA LEU A 200 3.79 -0.88 -14.63
C LEU A 200 5.06 -1.61 -14.21
N PHE A 201 4.96 -2.82 -13.68
CA PHE A 201 6.09 -3.45 -13.02
C PHE A 201 7.13 -3.96 -14.02
N GLU A 202 6.72 -4.62 -15.10
CA GLU A 202 7.65 -5.06 -16.15
C GLU A 202 8.36 -3.88 -16.84
N VAL A 203 7.67 -2.76 -17.02
CA VAL A 203 8.24 -1.57 -17.67
C VAL A 203 9.12 -0.74 -16.73
N ARG A 204 8.69 -0.52 -15.48
CA ARG A 204 9.33 0.44 -14.56
C ARG A 204 10.35 -0.21 -13.64
N LEU A 205 10.18 -1.48 -13.33
CA LEU A 205 11.04 -2.24 -12.42
C LEU A 205 11.41 -3.60 -13.06
N PRO A 206 11.94 -3.63 -14.30
CA PRO A 206 12.10 -4.85 -15.09
C PRO A 206 12.92 -5.92 -14.37
N GLU A 207 14.02 -5.54 -13.70
CA GLU A 207 14.90 -6.51 -13.05
C GLU A 207 14.28 -7.05 -11.76
N THR A 208 13.66 -6.18 -10.95
CA THR A 208 12.92 -6.60 -9.76
C THR A 208 11.71 -7.48 -10.13
N TYR A 209 10.93 -7.09 -11.14
CA TYR A 209 9.77 -7.84 -11.62
C TYR A 209 10.18 -9.25 -12.08
N LYS A 210 11.21 -9.34 -12.92
CA LYS A 210 11.77 -10.62 -13.38
C LYS A 210 12.29 -11.47 -12.23
N HIS A 211 12.97 -10.88 -11.26
CA HIS A 211 13.46 -11.60 -10.08
C HIS A 211 12.29 -12.18 -9.26
N LEU A 212 11.29 -11.36 -8.97
CA LEU A 212 10.14 -11.74 -8.14
C LEU A 212 9.28 -12.83 -8.81
N THR A 213 8.89 -12.64 -10.07
CA THR A 213 8.07 -13.60 -10.83
C THR A 213 8.78 -14.92 -11.10
N LYS A 214 10.12 -14.92 -11.18
CA LYS A 214 10.93 -16.15 -11.26
C LYS A 214 11.05 -16.87 -9.91
N THR A 215 10.99 -16.12 -8.80
CA THR A 215 11.28 -16.62 -7.45
C THR A 215 10.04 -17.04 -6.69
N LEU A 216 8.92 -16.35 -6.90
CA LEU A 216 7.66 -16.54 -6.19
C LEU A 216 6.58 -16.95 -7.20
N THR A 217 5.70 -17.84 -6.76
CA THR A 217 4.58 -18.33 -7.57
C THR A 217 3.41 -17.33 -7.58
N PRO A 218 2.52 -17.36 -8.59
CA PRO A 218 1.41 -16.42 -8.70
C PRO A 218 0.40 -16.43 -7.53
N ASP A 219 0.33 -17.52 -6.76
CA ASP A 219 -0.48 -17.63 -5.55
C ASP A 219 0.15 -16.93 -4.32
N ARG A 220 1.48 -16.70 -4.37
CA ARG A 220 2.26 -15.99 -3.34
C ARG A 220 2.56 -14.54 -3.71
N LEU A 221 2.46 -14.16 -4.98
CA LEU A 221 2.82 -12.83 -5.48
C LEU A 221 1.71 -12.27 -6.38
N GLN A 222 1.29 -11.04 -6.11
CA GLN A 222 0.43 -10.26 -7.01
C GLN A 222 0.85 -8.80 -7.05
N PHE A 223 0.68 -8.19 -8.23
CA PHE A 223 0.97 -6.81 -8.49
C PHE A 223 -0.31 -5.98 -8.57
N PHE A 224 -0.28 -4.78 -8.00
CA PHE A 224 -1.41 -3.87 -7.96
C PHE A 224 -0.99 -2.44 -8.25
N ALA A 225 -1.91 -1.66 -8.77
CA ALA A 225 -1.80 -0.21 -8.87
C ALA A 225 -2.82 0.43 -7.94
N CYS A 226 -2.45 1.50 -7.26
CA CYS A 226 -3.37 2.24 -6.41
C CYS A 226 -3.13 3.74 -6.48
N SER A 227 -4.17 4.49 -6.11
CA SER A 227 -4.04 5.89 -5.78
C SER A 227 -4.93 6.22 -4.59
N ALA A 228 -4.30 6.79 -3.55
CA ALA A 228 -4.96 7.28 -2.36
C ALA A 228 -5.66 8.62 -2.61
N PHE A 229 -5.17 9.47 -3.53
CA PHE A 229 -5.85 10.71 -3.94
C PHE A 229 -6.85 10.49 -5.07
N GLY A 230 -6.57 9.55 -5.96
CA GLY A 230 -7.43 9.23 -7.08
C GLY A 230 -7.56 10.36 -8.09
N VAL A 231 -8.71 10.38 -8.75
CA VAL A 231 -9.06 11.35 -9.81
C VAL A 231 -10.32 12.13 -9.43
N LEU A 232 -10.64 13.17 -10.22
CA LEU A 232 -11.82 14.03 -9.99
C LEU A 232 -13.17 13.42 -10.38
N GLY A 233 -13.17 12.30 -11.10
CA GLY A 233 -14.42 11.68 -11.52
C GLY A 233 -14.29 10.19 -11.74
N SER A 234 -15.39 9.50 -11.51
CA SER A 234 -15.56 8.09 -11.86
C SER A 234 -15.95 7.95 -13.32
N ARG A 235 -15.57 6.85 -13.98
CA ARG A 235 -16.06 6.49 -15.32
C ARG A 235 -17.58 6.36 -15.40
N ARG A 236 -18.25 6.25 -14.25
CA ARG A 236 -19.71 6.20 -14.13
C ARG A 236 -20.37 7.58 -14.09
N ASP A 237 -19.59 8.63 -13.87
CA ASP A 237 -20.10 9.99 -13.82
C ASP A 237 -20.29 10.51 -15.25
N ARG A 238 -21.35 11.30 -15.45
CA ARG A 238 -21.64 11.92 -16.76
C ARG A 238 -20.47 12.80 -17.23
N ASP A 239 -19.85 13.50 -16.29
CA ASP A 239 -18.73 14.42 -16.51
C ASP A 239 -17.43 13.78 -15.99
N PHE A 240 -17.10 12.60 -16.51
CA PHE A 240 -15.89 11.87 -16.14
C PHE A 240 -14.64 12.76 -16.31
N ASP A 241 -13.90 12.93 -15.21
CA ASP A 241 -12.71 13.76 -15.15
C ASP A 241 -11.52 12.91 -14.63
N PRO A 242 -10.68 12.39 -15.53
CA PRO A 242 -9.54 11.54 -15.16
C PRO A 242 -8.36 12.33 -14.60
N ARG A 243 -8.46 13.65 -14.43
CA ARG A 243 -7.32 14.43 -13.93
C ARG A 243 -7.02 14.05 -12.48
N PRO A 244 -5.72 13.96 -12.10
CA PRO A 244 -5.31 13.67 -10.73
C PRO A 244 -6.03 14.58 -9.74
N ASN A 245 -6.61 14.02 -8.67
CA ASN A 245 -7.20 14.82 -7.59
C ASN A 245 -6.14 15.21 -6.55
N CYS A 246 -4.96 15.59 -7.04
CA CYS A 246 -3.89 16.09 -6.21
C CYS A 246 -3.28 17.33 -6.85
N TYR A 247 -2.68 18.20 -6.03
CA TYR A 247 -1.82 19.27 -6.52
C TYR A 247 -0.53 19.33 -5.70
N LEU A 248 0.52 19.80 -6.35
CA LEU A 248 1.81 20.11 -5.75
C LEU A 248 1.91 21.64 -5.65
N PRO A 249 2.20 22.22 -4.48
CA PRO A 249 2.45 23.65 -4.39
C PRO A 249 3.74 24.00 -5.11
N ASP A 250 3.72 25.10 -5.85
CA ASP A 250 4.89 25.69 -6.50
C ASP A 250 5.61 26.62 -5.49
N ASP A 251 6.02 26.07 -4.35
CA ASP A 251 6.64 26.78 -3.23
C ASP A 251 8.11 26.38 -3.01
N GLY A 252 8.70 25.65 -3.97
CA GLY A 252 10.07 25.14 -3.91
C GLY A 252 10.26 23.99 -2.92
N SER A 253 9.19 23.46 -2.33
CA SER A 253 9.25 22.31 -1.44
C SER A 253 9.34 21.00 -2.24
N PRO A 254 9.94 19.92 -1.69
CA PRO A 254 10.08 18.67 -2.44
C PRO A 254 8.73 18.11 -2.90
N GLU A 255 8.58 17.95 -4.21
CA GLU A 255 7.34 17.56 -4.91
C GLU A 255 6.62 16.40 -4.23
N GLU A 256 7.35 15.33 -3.89
CA GLU A 256 6.75 14.12 -3.31
C GLU A 256 6.26 14.28 -1.88
N LYS A 257 6.80 15.26 -1.14
CA LYS A 257 6.49 15.45 0.27
C LYS A 257 5.29 16.34 0.46
N ASN A 258 4.79 17.07 -0.54
CA ASN A 258 3.77 18.11 -0.36
C ASN A 258 2.58 17.96 -1.30
N ALA A 259 2.19 16.74 -1.64
CA ALA A 259 0.96 16.54 -2.41
C ALA A 259 -0.28 16.75 -1.52
N TYR A 260 -1.20 17.58 -2.00
CA TYR A 260 -2.47 17.93 -1.35
C TYR A 260 -3.64 17.40 -2.17
N LEU A 261 -4.74 17.03 -1.49
CA LEU A 261 -5.98 16.69 -2.18
C LEU A 261 -6.60 17.96 -2.77
N ARG A 262 -6.94 17.94 -4.07
CA ARG A 262 -7.42 19.14 -4.77
C ARG A 262 -8.89 19.46 -4.48
N GLU A 263 -9.77 18.46 -4.62
CA GLU A 263 -11.22 18.58 -4.45
C GLU A 263 -11.75 17.44 -3.58
N PRO A 264 -11.89 17.65 -2.26
CA PRO A 264 -12.40 16.63 -1.34
C PRO A 264 -13.77 16.05 -1.70
N ASP A 265 -14.65 16.89 -2.29
CA ASP A 265 -15.99 16.48 -2.70
C ASP A 265 -16.00 15.59 -3.95
N ARG A 266 -14.88 15.56 -4.70
CA ARG A 266 -14.68 14.79 -5.93
C ARG A 266 -13.54 13.79 -5.78
N TRP A 267 -13.54 13.06 -4.68
CA TRP A 267 -12.47 12.14 -4.31
C TRP A 267 -12.76 10.70 -4.71
N TYR A 268 -12.15 10.25 -5.81
CA TYR A 268 -12.31 8.91 -6.38
C TYR A 268 -10.99 8.10 -6.34
N PRO A 269 -10.57 7.61 -5.17
CA PRO A 269 -9.41 6.73 -5.07
C PRO A 269 -9.73 5.35 -5.67
N TYR A 270 -8.68 4.59 -5.98
CA TYR A 270 -8.80 3.25 -6.56
C TYR A 270 -7.62 2.37 -6.14
N GLY A 271 -7.76 1.05 -6.31
CA GLY A 271 -6.72 0.09 -5.95
C GLY A 271 -6.50 -0.06 -4.45
N LEU A 272 -7.35 0.52 -3.59
CA LEU A 272 -7.20 0.43 -2.14
C LEU A 272 -7.64 -0.93 -1.59
N ILE A 273 -8.81 -1.41 -2.01
CA ILE A 273 -9.40 -2.66 -1.50
C ILE A 273 -8.85 -3.94 -2.13
N PRO A 274 -8.54 -4.00 -3.45
CA PRO A 274 -8.08 -5.25 -4.08
C PRO A 274 -6.86 -5.91 -3.41
N PRO A 275 -5.78 -5.19 -3.03
CA PRO A 275 -4.64 -5.81 -2.36
C PRO A 275 -5.02 -6.46 -1.03
N LEU A 276 -5.84 -5.77 -0.21
CA LEU A 276 -6.29 -6.28 1.09
C LEU A 276 -7.15 -7.53 0.94
N TYR A 277 -8.07 -7.51 -0.02
CA TYR A 277 -8.94 -8.65 -0.30
C TYR A 277 -8.13 -9.86 -0.77
N TRP A 278 -7.15 -9.65 -1.67
CA TRP A 278 -6.28 -10.73 -2.15
C TRP A 278 -5.37 -11.29 -1.06
N LEU A 279 -4.76 -10.44 -0.23
CA LEU A 279 -3.95 -10.91 0.91
C LEU A 279 -4.78 -11.80 1.86
N ALA A 280 -6.01 -11.38 2.17
CA ALA A 280 -6.90 -12.11 3.06
C ALA A 280 -7.46 -13.42 2.46
N THR A 281 -7.69 -13.47 1.15
CA THR A 281 -8.48 -14.57 0.53
C THR A 281 -7.73 -15.38 -0.53
N GLY A 282 -6.64 -14.86 -1.08
CA GLY A 282 -5.97 -15.38 -2.27
C GLY A 282 -6.72 -15.13 -3.59
N ILE A 283 -7.88 -14.45 -3.56
CA ILE A 283 -8.74 -14.23 -4.73
C ILE A 283 -8.56 -12.80 -5.23
N ARG A 284 -8.22 -12.62 -6.52
CA ARG A 284 -8.06 -11.29 -7.13
C ARG A 284 -9.43 -10.61 -7.28
N LEU A 285 -9.51 -9.37 -6.82
CA LEU A 285 -10.70 -8.55 -6.95
C LEU A 285 -10.59 -7.73 -8.23
N GLU A 286 -11.42 -8.05 -9.23
CA GLU A 286 -11.54 -7.25 -10.45
C GLU A 286 -12.14 -5.87 -10.11
N GLU A 287 -11.49 -4.80 -10.57
CA GLU A 287 -11.84 -3.40 -10.30
C GLU A 287 -12.83 -2.79 -11.30
#